data_AF-A0A1C6G085-F1
#
_entry.id   AF-A0A1C6G085-F1
#
_cell.length_a   1.000
_cell.length_b   1.000
_cell.length_c   1.000
_cell.angle_alpha   90.00
_cell.angle_beta   90.00
_cell.angle_gamma   90.00
#
_symmetry.space_group_name_H-M   'P 1'
#
loop_
_entity.id
_entity.type
_entity.pdbx_description
1 polymer ?
#
loop_
_entity_poly.entity_id
_entity_poly.type
_entity_poly.pdbx_seq_one_letter_code
_entity_poly.pdbx_strand_id
1 'polypeptide(L)'
;MKGKKYALLQKEMVQQDLTRKELGYHLNLSESAITSRLIGRQDWRDSEQYKVLDFLGLPHNKKHLYFPPGGITEDDADAPITQKLTPKQLLLQLAKGCVEMVEGMP
;
A
#
# COMPACT_ATOMS: atom_id res chain seq x y z
N MET A 1 -17.15 -10.29 17.24
CA MET A 1 -15.81 -9.69 17.09
C MET A 1 -15.96 -8.51 16.11
N LYS A 2 -15.63 -7.28 16.52
CA LYS A 2 -15.78 -6.10 15.63
C LYS A 2 -14.75 -6.21 14.51
N GLY A 3 -15.20 -6.33 13.26
CA GLY A 3 -14.35 -6.49 12.08
C GLY A 3 -13.24 -5.44 12.04
N LYS A 4 -12.00 -5.88 11.76
CA LYS A 4 -10.86 -4.96 11.60
C LYS A 4 -11.14 -4.08 10.40
N LYS A 5 -11.34 -2.79 10.64
CA LYS A 5 -11.53 -1.85 9.54
C LYS A 5 -10.27 -1.75 8.68
N TYR A 6 -10.45 -1.58 7.38
CA TYR A 6 -9.35 -1.48 6.41
C TYR A 6 -8.37 -2.68 6.50
N ALA A 7 -8.88 -3.90 6.69
CA ALA A 7 -8.07 -5.10 6.89
C ALA A 7 -7.12 -5.37 5.71
N LEU A 8 -7.58 -5.15 4.47
CA LEU A 8 -6.75 -5.30 3.28
C LEU A 8 -5.58 -4.32 3.26
N LEU A 9 -5.84 -3.04 3.58
CA LEU A 9 -4.80 -2.03 3.66
C LEU A 9 -3.74 -2.40 4.71
N GLN A 10 -4.17 -2.86 5.89
CA GLN A 10 -3.26 -3.29 6.95
C GLN A 10 -2.46 -4.54 6.54
N LYS A 11 -3.07 -5.48 5.81
CA LYS A 11 -2.39 -6.66 5.27
C LYS A 11 -1.28 -6.26 4.29
N GLU A 12 -1.56 -5.35 3.37
CA GLU A 12 -0.55 -4.84 2.42
C GLU A 12 0.59 -4.12 3.13
N MET A 13 0.29 -3.30 4.14
CA MET A 13 1.32 -2.65 4.95
C MET A 13 2.25 -3.68 5.61
N VAL A 14 1.70 -4.76 6.16
CA VAL A 14 2.50 -5.84 6.77
C VAL A 14 3.31 -6.59 5.71
N GLN A 15 2.74 -6.88 4.54
CA GLN A 15 3.45 -7.54 3.45
C GLN A 15 4.64 -6.74 2.92
N GLN A 16 4.54 -5.42 2.94
CA GLN A 16 5.59 -4.51 2.48
C GLN A 16 6.51 -4.00 3.61
N ASP A 17 6.39 -4.55 4.82
CA ASP A 17 7.12 -4.11 6.03
C ASP A 17 7.00 -2.59 6.30
N LEU A 18 5.83 -2.02 6.00
CA LEU A 18 5.55 -0.60 6.16
C LEU A 18 4.98 -0.31 7.54
N THR A 19 5.63 0.59 8.26
CA THR A 19 5.15 1.05 9.55
C THR A 19 4.19 2.24 9.41
N ARG A 20 3.36 2.44 10.43
CA ARG A 20 2.43 3.60 10.52
C ARG A 20 3.19 4.93 10.49
N LYS A 21 4.41 4.95 11.02
CA LYS A 21 5.31 6.10 11.01
C LYS A 21 5.72 6.50 9.59
N GLU A 22 6.14 5.54 8.78
CA GLU A 22 6.50 5.77 7.37
C GLU A 22 5.31 6.31 6.57
N LEU A 23 4.13 5.71 6.78
CA LEU A 23 2.90 6.17 6.13
C LEU A 23 2.53 7.60 6.57
N GLY A 24 2.70 7.91 7.86
CA GLY A 24 2.50 9.25 8.41
C GLY A 24 3.44 10.28 7.80
N TYR A 25 4.73 9.95 7.67
CA TYR A 25 5.71 10.82 7.02
C TYR A 25 5.33 11.13 5.57
N HIS A 26 4.94 10.11 4.80
CA HIS A 26 4.53 10.28 3.40
C HIS A 26 3.26 11.12 3.24
N LEU A 27 2.32 11.01 4.18
CA LEU A 27 1.06 11.75 4.14
C LEU A 27 1.11 13.12 4.82
N ASN A 28 2.23 13.47 5.45
CA ASN A 28 2.34 14.63 6.33
C ASN A 28 1.29 14.60 7.47
N LEU A 29 1.18 13.42 8.11
CA LEU A 29 0.26 13.16 9.21
C LEU A 29 0.99 12.52 10.38
N SER A 30 0.54 12.83 11.60
CA SER A 30 1.05 12.19 12.80
C SER A 30 0.65 10.70 12.84
N GLU A 31 1.48 9.86 13.46
CA GLU A 31 1.23 8.43 13.61
C GLU A 31 -0.12 8.13 14.31
N SER A 32 -0.52 8.96 15.27
CA SER A 32 -1.82 8.87 15.95
C SER A 32 -2.99 9.13 14.99
N ALA A 33 -2.81 10.02 14.02
CA ALA A 33 -3.81 10.34 13.01
C ALA A 33 -3.96 9.19 11.99
N ILE A 34 -2.84 8.53 11.64
CA ILE A 34 -2.85 7.29 10.86
C ILE A 34 -3.56 6.17 11.62
N THR A 35 -3.23 5.98 12.89
CA THR A 35 -3.85 4.96 13.74
C THR A 35 -5.36 5.17 13.83
N SER A 36 -5.82 6.42 14.03
CA SER A 36 -7.24 6.78 14.10
C SER A 36 -7.99 6.48 12.80
N ARG A 37 -7.33 6.66 11.65
CA ARG A 37 -7.88 6.30 10.34
C ARG A 37 -7.92 4.79 10.11
N LEU A 38 -6.85 4.06 10.45
CA LEU A 38 -6.78 2.60 10.29
C LEU A 38 -7.81 1.84 11.14
N ILE A 39 -8.15 2.35 12.32
CA ILE A 39 -9.23 1.81 13.14
C ILE A 39 -10.63 2.36 12.75
N GLY A 40 -10.67 3.25 11.75
CA GLY A 40 -11.86 3.94 11.24
C GLY A 40 -12.62 4.76 12.26
N ARG A 41 -11.89 5.46 13.14
CA ARG A 41 -12.40 6.59 13.94
C ARG A 41 -12.44 7.89 13.12
N GLN A 42 -11.58 7.99 12.11
CA GLN A 42 -11.57 9.10 11.15
C GLN A 42 -11.59 8.54 9.74
N ASP A 43 -12.32 9.21 8.85
CA ASP A 43 -12.37 8.87 7.45
C ASP A 43 -11.11 9.35 6.71
N TRP A 44 -10.75 8.62 5.66
CA TRP A 44 -9.70 9.00 4.74
C TRP A 44 -10.23 10.02 3.74
N ARG A 45 -9.53 11.14 3.59
CA ARG A 45 -9.82 12.09 2.51
C ARG A 45 -9.43 11.47 1.17
N ASP A 46 -10.16 11.79 0.12
CA ASP A 46 -9.91 11.26 -1.22
C ASP A 46 -8.45 11.47 -1.69
N SER A 47 -7.87 12.65 -1.42
CA SER A 47 -6.46 12.94 -1.70
C SER A 47 -5.48 12.10 -0.87
N GLU A 48 -5.83 11.73 0.37
CA GLU A 48 -5.00 10.86 1.21
C GLU A 48 -5.07 9.42 0.67
N GLN A 49 -6.24 8.95 0.24
CA GLN A 49 -6.41 7.61 -0.31
C GLN A 49 -5.51 7.40 -1.53
N TYR A 50 -5.49 8.35 -2.48
CA TYR A 50 -4.61 8.25 -3.65
C TYR A 50 -3.13 8.25 -3.28
N LYS A 51 -2.72 9.08 -2.32
CA LYS A 51 -1.32 9.08 -1.82
C LYS A 51 -0.94 7.75 -1.18
N VAL A 52 -1.85 7.13 -0.42
CA VAL A 52 -1.60 5.81 0.16
C VAL A 52 -1.48 4.75 -0.92
N LEU A 53 -2.34 4.78 -1.95
CA LEU A 53 -2.25 3.85 -3.07
C LEU A 53 -0.95 4.03 -3.85
N ASP A 54 -0.57 5.28 -4.16
CA ASP A 54 0.70 5.61 -4.80
C ASP A 54 1.90 5.10 -3.98
N PHE A 55 1.88 5.36 -2.68
CA PHE A 55 2.91 4.90 -1.74
C PHE A 55 3.04 3.38 -1.67
N LEU A 56 1.90 2.67 -1.70
CA LEU A 56 1.84 1.21 -1.71
C LEU A 56 2.04 0.60 -3.10
N GLY A 57 2.10 1.43 -4.16
CA GLY A 57 2.15 0.99 -5.55
C GLY A 57 0.88 0.27 -6.02
N LEU A 58 -0.26 0.57 -5.41
CA LEU A 58 -1.54 -0.06 -5.69
C LEU A 58 -2.31 0.68 -6.80
N PRO A 59 -3.01 -0.06 -7.69
CA PRO A 59 -3.75 0.56 -8.77
C PRO A 59 -4.96 1.36 -8.24
N HIS A 60 -5.12 2.60 -8.72
CA HIS A 60 -6.23 3.48 -8.33
C HIS A 60 -7.62 2.91 -8.61
N ASN A 61 -7.76 2.06 -9.63
CA ASN A 61 -9.01 1.36 -9.94
C ASN A 61 -9.51 0.45 -8.82
N LYS A 62 -8.60 -0.03 -7.95
CA LYS A 62 -8.92 -0.89 -6.80
C LYS A 62 -9.09 -0.11 -5.49
N LYS A 63 -9.14 1.23 -5.53
CA LYS A 63 -9.31 2.08 -4.34
C LYS A 63 -10.45 1.61 -3.44
N HIS A 64 -11.59 1.27 -4.02
CA HIS A 64 -12.80 0.82 -3.32
C HIS A 64 -12.57 -0.46 -2.47
N LEU A 65 -11.62 -1.32 -2.85
CA LEU A 65 -11.28 -2.52 -2.09
C LEU A 65 -10.48 -2.18 -0.83
N TYR A 66 -9.53 -1.26 -0.95
CA TYR A 66 -8.65 -0.86 0.16
C TYR A 66 -9.31 0.19 1.07
N PHE A 67 -10.16 1.04 0.50
CA PHE A 67 -10.89 2.11 1.17
C PHE A 67 -12.40 1.96 0.95
N PRO A 68 -13.04 0.92 1.53
CA PRO A 68 -14.49 0.77 1.47
C PRO A 68 -15.18 1.87 2.29
N PRO A 69 -16.40 2.29 1.91
CA PRO A 69 -17.17 3.27 2.67
C PRO A 69 -17.41 2.77 4.11
N GLY A 70 -17.05 3.56 5.11
CA GLY A 70 -17.15 3.20 6.53
C GLY A 70 -16.05 2.27 7.05
N GLY A 71 -15.12 1.85 6.19
CA GLY A 71 -13.95 1.04 6.53
C GLY A 71 -14.24 -0.45 6.76
N ILE A 72 -15.44 -0.93 6.44
CA ILE A 72 -15.83 -2.33 6.61
C ILE A 72 -15.84 -2.97 5.22
N THR A 73 -14.91 -3.89 4.96
CA THR A 73 -15.05 -4.85 3.87
C THR A 73 -16.08 -5.88 4.32
N GLU A 74 -17.19 -5.97 3.59
CA GLU A 74 -18.15 -7.06 3.79
C GLU A 74 -17.37 -8.38 3.60
N ASP A 75 -17.34 -9.15 4.69
CA ASP A 75 -16.64 -10.42 4.85
C ASP A 75 -17.25 -11.42 3.84
N ASP A 76 -16.71 -11.55 2.62
CA ASP A 76 -16.88 -12.71 1.70
C ASP A 76 -16.24 -12.51 0.29
N ALA A 77 -15.00 -12.03 0.20
CA ALA A 77 -14.27 -12.05 -1.08
C ALA A 77 -12.85 -12.56 -0.90
N ASP A 78 -12.73 -13.88 -0.90
CA ASP A 78 -11.53 -14.63 -1.30
C ASP A 78 -11.17 -14.26 -2.75
N ALA A 79 -10.66 -13.06 -2.97
CA ALA A 79 -10.12 -12.65 -4.24
C ALA A 79 -8.60 -12.60 -4.11
N PRO A 80 -7.85 -13.51 -4.77
CA PRO A 80 -6.41 -13.39 -4.85
C PRO A 80 -6.09 -12.09 -5.60
N ILE A 81 -5.72 -11.05 -4.87
CA ILE A 81 -5.13 -9.84 -5.46
C ILE A 81 -3.81 -10.27 -6.11
N THR A 82 -3.86 -10.49 -7.43
CA THR A 82 -2.71 -10.76 -8.28
C THR A 82 -1.62 -9.74 -8.00
N GLN A 83 -0.57 -10.21 -7.34
CA GLN A 83 0.67 -9.51 -7.07
C GLN A 83 1.31 -9.12 -8.42
N LYS A 84 1.29 -7.83 -8.78
CA LYS A 84 2.18 -7.31 -9.83
C LYS A 84 3.19 -6.39 -9.14
N LEU A 85 4.47 -6.68 -9.42
CA LEU A 85 5.67 -6.10 -8.82
C LEU A 85 5.53 -4.60 -8.52
N THR A 86 5.93 -4.23 -7.30
CA THR A 86 5.96 -2.85 -6.82
C THR A 86 7.06 -2.05 -7.54
N PRO A 87 6.93 -0.72 -7.67
CA PRO A 87 7.97 0.12 -8.23
C PRO A 87 9.28 0.11 -7.42
N LYS A 88 9.23 -0.13 -6.10
CA LYS A 88 10.44 -0.37 -5.29
C LYS A 88 11.12 -1.70 -5.64
N GLN A 89 10.35 -2.75 -5.93
CA GLN A 89 10.88 -4.02 -6.45
C GLN A 89 11.43 -3.85 -7.87
N LEU A 90 10.79 -3.04 -8.72
CA LEU A 90 11.28 -2.72 -10.07
C LEU A 90 12.58 -1.90 -10.03
N LEU A 91 12.65 -0.90 -9.14
CA LEU A 91 13.86 -0.09 -8.94
C LEU A 91 15.01 -0.93 -8.35
N LEU A 92 14.70 -1.87 -7.46
CA LEU A 92 15.69 -2.82 -6.91
C LEU A 92 16.15 -3.86 -7.95
N GLN A 93 15.29 -4.27 -8.89
CA GLN A 93 15.67 -5.13 -10.02
C GLN A 93 16.50 -4.40 -11.06
N LEU A 94 16.19 -3.14 -11.36
CA LEU A 94 16.98 -2.29 -12.25
C LEU A 94 18.36 -1.99 -11.63
N ALA A 95 18.45 -1.78 -10.31
CA ALA A 95 19.73 -1.64 -9.61
C ALA A 95 20.57 -2.93 -9.59
N LYS A 96 19.96 -4.10 -9.80
CA LYS A 96 20.62 -5.41 -9.89
C LYS A 96 21.02 -5.82 -11.32
N GLY A 97 20.67 -5.03 -12.34
CA GLY A 97 21.01 -5.26 -13.75
C GLY A 97 22.23 -4.49 -14.27
N CYS A 98 22.93 -3.72 -13.43
CA CYS A 98 24.09 -2.90 -13.83
C CYS A 98 25.46 -3.58 -13.57
N VAL A 99 25.52 -4.92 -13.57
CA VAL A 99 26.77 -5.69 -13.64
C VAL A 99 26.59 -6.74 -14.72
N GLU A 100 26.94 -6.38 -15.95
CA GLU A 100 27.68 -7.19 -16.92
C GLU A 100 28.08 -6.24 -18.05
N MET A 101 29.08 -5.42 -17.74
CA MET A 101 29.84 -4.69 -18.74
C MET A 101 30.89 -5.64 -19.34
N VAL A 102 31.02 -5.59 -20.67
CA VAL A 102 32.24 -5.87 -21.45
C VAL A 102 32.60 -7.35 -21.58
N GLU A 103 32.52 -7.89 -22.80
CA GLU A 103 33.65 -8.48 -23.57
C GLU A 103 33.12 -8.95 -24.95
N GLY A 104 33.77 -8.50 -26.04
CA GLY A 104 33.67 -9.19 -27.34
C GLY A 104 33.16 -8.37 -28.53
N MET A 105 33.99 -7.43 -28.98
CA MET A 105 33.97 -6.92 -30.37
C MET A 105 35.02 -7.69 -31.17
N PRO A 106 34.65 -8.34 -32.29
CA PRO A 106 35.51 -8.39 -33.46
C PRO A 106 34.92 -7.55 -34.61
#